data_AF-A0A2Z4IN32-F1
#
_entry.id   AF-A0A2Z4IN32-F1
#
_cell.length_a   1.000
_cell.length_b   1.000
_cell.length_c   1.000
_cell.angle_alpha   90.00
_cell.angle_beta   90.00
_cell.angle_gamma   90.00
#
_symmetry.space_group_name_H-M   'P 1'
#
loop_
_entity.id
_entity.type
_entity.pdbx_description
1 polymer ?
#
loop_
_entity_poly.entity_id
_entity_poly.type
_entity_poly.pdbx_seq_one_letter_code
_entity_poly.pdbx_strand_id
1 'polypeptide(L)'
;MDRFPKDEFLRDFKIKTFVQQAQFEQWLKSLFYLNNELTKNWDFIYQEMFYIKLYEVLTEGLVFAVKVLQSLEKGYNENKREWYNSLIDGLNEIKHELSKEEKDYIEYRRHGVCHIFQNGYEHIQENLKIKRIRKDEDLHNINARLKQIITNHGSDKNVDIFLNSKLQPKLINLYIRLTKIYDKKI
;
A
#
# COMPACT_ATOMS: atom_id res chain seq x y z
N MET A 1 -22.42 13.47 -37.82
CA MET A 1 -21.75 13.66 -36.51
C MET A 1 -22.13 12.46 -35.67
N ASP A 2 -21.20 11.54 -35.46
CA ASP A 2 -21.39 10.44 -34.53
C ASP A 2 -21.74 11.00 -33.15
N ARG A 3 -22.92 10.63 -32.65
CA ARG A 3 -23.27 10.89 -31.26
C ARG A 3 -22.33 10.03 -30.43
N PHE A 4 -21.31 10.64 -29.84
CA PHE A 4 -20.47 10.01 -28.81
C PHE A 4 -21.36 9.20 -27.86
N PRO A 5 -21.11 7.90 -27.62
CA PRO A 5 -22.00 7.03 -26.85
C PRO A 5 -21.90 7.36 -25.36
N LYS A 6 -22.53 8.47 -24.97
CA LYS A 6 -22.53 9.04 -23.62
C LYS A 6 -23.02 8.03 -22.57
N ASP A 7 -23.98 7.19 -22.96
CA ASP A 7 -24.58 6.19 -22.06
C ASP A 7 -23.65 4.99 -21.80
N GLU A 8 -22.88 4.57 -22.82
CA GLU A 8 -21.85 3.54 -22.65
C GLU A 8 -20.72 4.05 -21.75
N PHE A 9 -20.26 5.28 -21.98
CA PHE A 9 -19.24 5.90 -21.13
C PHE A 9 -19.70 6.04 -19.68
N LEU A 10 -20.95 6.47 -19.45
CA LEU A 10 -21.53 6.56 -18.11
C LEU A 10 -21.62 5.18 -17.44
N ARG A 11 -21.95 4.13 -18.20
CA ARG A 11 -21.98 2.76 -17.69
C ARG A 11 -20.59 2.28 -17.30
N ASP A 12 -19.61 2.45 -18.18
CA ASP A 12 -18.21 2.05 -17.93
C ASP A 12 -17.62 2.79 -16.74
N PHE A 13 -17.91 4.09 -16.63
CA PHE A 13 -17.49 4.89 -15.48
C PHE A 13 -18.08 4.38 -14.16
N LYS A 14 -19.37 4.02 -14.13
CA LYS A 14 -20.01 3.42 -12.96
C LYS A 14 -19.36 2.08 -12.59
N ILE A 15 -19.21 1.18 -13.57
CA ILE A 15 -18.60 -0.15 -13.35
C ILE A 15 -17.19 0.02 -12.80
N LYS A 16 -16.36 0.86 -13.43
CA LYS A 16 -15.01 1.16 -12.96
C LYS A 16 -15.00 1.66 -11.52
N THR A 17 -15.91 2.57 -11.16
CA THR A 17 -16.00 3.11 -9.80
C THR A 17 -16.34 2.01 -8.78
N PHE A 18 -17.29 1.13 -9.10
CA PHE A 18 -17.63 0.00 -8.23
C PHE A 18 -16.47 -0.98 -8.06
N VAL A 19 -15.78 -1.32 -9.14
CA VAL A 19 -14.61 -2.20 -9.10
C VAL A 19 -13.50 -1.60 -8.26
N GLN A 20 -13.20 -0.31 -8.45
CA GLN A 20 -12.18 0.40 -7.66
C GLN A 20 -12.53 0.43 -6.17
N GLN A 21 -13.79 0.67 -5.83
CA GLN A 21 -14.25 0.62 -4.44
C GLN A 21 -14.06 -0.78 -3.85
N ALA A 22 -14.55 -1.83 -4.52
CA ALA A 22 -14.43 -3.21 -4.05
C ALA A 22 -12.97 -3.64 -3.88
N GLN A 23 -12.11 -3.26 -4.84
CA GLN A 23 -10.68 -3.52 -4.80
C GLN A 23 -10.02 -2.84 -3.59
N PHE A 24 -10.32 -1.56 -3.36
CA PHE A 24 -9.78 -0.82 -2.22
C PHE A 24 -10.23 -1.41 -0.88
N GLU A 25 -11.51 -1.75 -0.74
CA GLU A 25 -12.03 -2.41 0.46
C GLU A 25 -11.36 -3.75 0.71
N GLN A 26 -11.11 -4.54 -0.34
CA GLN A 26 -10.40 -5.81 -0.24
C GLN A 26 -8.95 -5.60 0.20
N TRP A 27 -8.26 -4.58 -0.32
CA TRP A 27 -6.90 -4.26 0.10
C TRP A 27 -6.82 -3.91 1.58
N LEU A 28 -7.73 -3.08 2.09
CA LEU A 28 -7.79 -2.73 3.52
C LEU A 28 -8.09 -3.95 4.39
N LYS A 29 -9.08 -4.78 4.01
CA LYS A 29 -9.41 -6.02 4.74
C LYS A 29 -8.20 -6.95 4.81
N SER A 30 -7.54 -7.18 3.68
CA SER A 30 -6.32 -7.99 3.63
C SER A 30 -5.19 -7.40 4.46
N LEU A 31 -4.98 -6.07 4.42
CA LEU A 31 -3.96 -5.40 5.23
C LEU A 31 -4.18 -5.62 6.74
N PHE A 32 -5.40 -5.38 7.24
CA PHE A 32 -5.71 -5.57 8.66
C PHE A 32 -5.66 -7.05 9.07
N TYR A 33 -6.15 -7.95 8.22
CA TYR A 33 -6.07 -9.39 8.47
C TYR A 33 -4.62 -9.86 8.57
N LEU A 34 -3.77 -9.53 7.58
CA LEU A 34 -2.37 -9.92 7.56
C LEU A 34 -1.60 -9.33 8.75
N ASN A 35 -1.88 -8.07 9.09
CA ASN A 35 -1.31 -7.44 10.28
C ASN A 35 -1.63 -8.23 11.57
N ASN A 36 -2.89 -8.64 11.73
CA ASN A 36 -3.33 -9.44 12.86
C ASN A 36 -2.65 -10.82 12.89
N GLU A 37 -2.60 -11.52 11.76
CA GLU A 37 -1.96 -12.84 11.69
C GLU A 37 -0.45 -12.77 11.98
N LEU A 38 0.25 -11.77 11.43
CA LEU A 38 1.67 -11.53 11.69
C LEU A 38 1.97 -11.11 13.13
N THR A 39 0.99 -10.57 13.86
CA THR A 39 1.13 -10.27 15.30
C THR A 39 1.10 -11.55 16.13
N LYS A 40 0.34 -12.56 15.69
CA LYS A 40 0.24 -13.85 16.38
C LYS A 40 1.50 -14.69 16.17
N ASN A 41 1.85 -14.90 14.91
CA ASN A 41 2.99 -15.71 14.50
C ASN A 41 3.60 -15.12 13.22
N TRP A 42 4.92 -14.98 13.22
CA TRP A 42 5.63 -14.58 12.01
C TRP A 42 5.57 -15.69 10.96
N ASP A 43 5.14 -15.35 9.75
CA ASP A 43 5.12 -16.23 8.59
C ASP A 43 5.61 -15.45 7.36
N PHE A 44 6.52 -16.04 6.59
CA PHE A 44 7.17 -15.35 5.48
C PHE A 44 6.20 -15.07 4.32
N ILE A 45 5.25 -15.98 4.05
CA ILE A 45 4.26 -15.80 2.98
C ILE A 45 3.34 -14.64 3.36
N TYR A 46 2.90 -14.61 4.62
CA TYR A 46 2.04 -13.54 5.11
C TYR A 46 2.80 -12.21 5.14
N GLN A 47 4.10 -12.21 5.44
CA GLN A 47 4.93 -11.01 5.39
C GLN A 47 5.01 -10.43 3.97
N GLU A 48 5.24 -11.28 2.96
CA GLU A 48 5.29 -10.84 1.56
C GLU A 48 3.94 -10.25 1.11
N MET A 49 2.85 -10.96 1.42
CA MET A 49 1.51 -10.47 1.13
C MET A 49 1.19 -9.17 1.86
N PHE A 50 1.68 -9.02 3.09
CA PHE A 50 1.51 -7.81 3.89
C PHE A 50 2.20 -6.62 3.21
N TYR A 51 3.45 -6.76 2.76
CA TYR A 51 4.14 -5.69 2.05
C TYR A 51 3.47 -5.29 0.74
N ILE A 52 2.93 -6.26 -0.01
CA ILE A 52 2.14 -5.96 -1.21
C ILE A 52 0.94 -5.07 -0.84
N LYS A 53 0.13 -5.49 0.14
CA LYS A 53 -1.10 -4.76 0.51
C LYS A 53 -0.79 -3.42 1.18
N LEU A 54 0.24 -3.35 2.01
CA LEU A 54 0.69 -2.11 2.62
C LEU A 54 1.12 -1.11 1.54
N TYR A 55 1.93 -1.54 0.57
CA TYR A 55 2.36 -0.69 -0.53
C TYR A 55 1.13 -0.17 -1.30
N GLU A 56 0.27 -1.06 -1.81
CA GLU A 56 -0.93 -0.71 -2.59
C GLU A 56 -1.86 0.28 -1.84
N VAL A 57 -2.04 0.10 -0.53
CA VAL A 57 -2.86 1.00 0.29
C VAL A 57 -2.20 2.37 0.47
N LEU A 58 -0.88 2.44 0.71
CA LEU A 58 -0.17 3.71 0.94
C LEU A 58 0.12 4.51 -0.34
N THR A 59 0.02 3.87 -1.50
CA THR A 59 0.16 4.49 -2.83
C THR A 59 -1.21 4.74 -3.46
N GLU A 60 -1.73 3.80 -4.25
CA GLU A 60 -2.95 3.98 -5.03
C GLU A 60 -4.19 4.10 -4.14
N GLY A 61 -4.24 3.33 -3.05
CA GLY A 61 -5.35 3.32 -2.11
C GLY A 61 -5.56 4.68 -1.41
N LEU A 62 -4.47 5.31 -0.97
CA LEU A 62 -4.52 6.63 -0.34
C LEU A 62 -5.01 7.70 -1.33
N VAL A 63 -4.54 7.67 -2.57
CA VAL A 63 -5.02 8.57 -3.63
C VAL A 63 -6.51 8.37 -3.90
N PHE A 64 -6.97 7.12 -3.91
CA PHE A 64 -8.39 6.81 -4.04
C PHE A 64 -9.20 7.33 -2.84
N ALA A 65 -8.74 7.10 -1.61
CA ALA A 65 -9.42 7.54 -0.39
C ALA A 65 -9.62 9.06 -0.34
N VAL A 66 -8.59 9.84 -0.71
CA VAL A 66 -8.67 11.30 -0.80
C VAL A 66 -9.73 11.75 -1.81
N LYS A 67 -9.79 11.12 -2.99
CA LYS A 67 -10.82 11.44 -4.00
C LYS A 67 -12.24 11.13 -3.51
N VAL A 68 -12.41 10.04 -2.77
CA VAL A 68 -13.70 9.69 -2.16
C VAL A 68 -14.09 10.74 -1.12
N LEU A 69 -13.16 11.13 -0.24
CA LEU A 69 -13.41 12.16 0.77
C LEU A 69 -13.84 13.49 0.12
N GLN A 70 -13.11 13.97 -0.88
CA GLN A 70 -13.45 15.18 -1.64
C GLN A 70 -14.86 15.10 -2.27
N SER A 71 -15.26 13.91 -2.72
CA SER A 71 -16.61 13.69 -3.26
C SER A 71 -17.68 13.71 -2.17
N LEU A 72 -17.33 13.29 -0.94
CA LEU A 72 -18.23 13.27 0.22
C LEU A 72 -18.41 14.63 0.89
N GLU A 73 -17.51 15.60 0.69
CA GLU A 73 -17.66 16.98 1.17
C GLU A 73 -18.96 17.62 0.69
N LYS A 74 -19.43 17.22 -0.50
CA LYS A 74 -20.67 17.70 -1.12
C LYS A 74 -21.93 16.91 -0.68
N GLY A 75 -21.77 15.85 0.13
CA GLY A 75 -22.86 14.96 0.54
C GLY A 75 -23.22 15.06 2.02
N TYR A 76 -24.34 14.46 2.42
CA TYR A 76 -24.85 14.48 3.81
C TYR A 76 -24.36 13.32 4.68
N ASN A 77 -23.51 12.42 4.16
CA ASN A 77 -23.07 11.23 4.89
C ASN A 77 -21.91 11.53 5.82
N GLU A 78 -22.21 12.17 6.96
CA GLU A 78 -21.23 12.58 7.97
C GLU A 78 -20.40 11.40 8.48
N ASN A 79 -21.03 10.26 8.78
CA ASN A 79 -20.32 9.09 9.29
C ASN A 79 -19.30 8.55 8.26
N LYS A 80 -19.67 8.46 6.98
CA LYS A 80 -18.73 8.02 5.94
C LYS A 80 -17.60 9.03 5.75
N ARG A 81 -17.87 10.33 5.90
CA ARG A 81 -16.85 11.38 5.85
C ARG A 81 -15.88 11.27 7.02
N GLU A 82 -16.38 11.12 8.25
CA GLU A 82 -15.56 10.90 9.45
C GLU A 82 -14.67 9.67 9.30
N TRP A 83 -15.23 8.57 8.77
CA TRP A 83 -14.49 7.33 8.54
C TRP A 83 -13.33 7.51 7.55
N TYR A 84 -13.57 8.17 6.40
CA TYR A 84 -12.53 8.42 5.40
C TYR A 84 -11.47 9.42 5.89
N ASN A 85 -11.86 10.45 6.66
CA ASN A 85 -10.91 11.35 7.33
C ASN A 85 -9.97 10.55 8.25
N SER A 86 -10.52 9.77 9.19
CA SER A 86 -9.72 8.96 10.11
C SER A 86 -8.86 7.92 9.39
N LEU A 87 -9.33 7.37 8.26
CA LEU A 87 -8.54 6.45 7.44
C LEU A 87 -7.32 7.16 6.85
N ILE A 88 -7.55 8.29 6.16
CA ILE A 88 -6.50 9.05 5.48
C ILE A 88 -5.45 9.52 6.48
N ASP A 89 -5.88 10.05 7.62
CA ASP A 89 -4.97 10.50 8.68
C ASP A 89 -4.09 9.35 9.19
N GLY A 90 -4.70 8.19 9.50
CA GLY A 90 -3.94 7.03 9.97
C GLY A 90 -2.98 6.45 8.93
N LEU A 91 -3.38 6.41 7.65
CA LEU A 91 -2.50 5.97 6.57
C LEU A 91 -1.33 6.94 6.36
N ASN A 92 -1.56 8.25 6.50
CA ASN A 92 -0.49 9.25 6.45
C ASN A 92 0.46 9.11 7.64
N GLU A 93 -0.05 8.93 8.86
CA GLU A 93 0.78 8.66 10.05
C GLU A 93 1.70 7.45 9.82
N ILE A 94 1.16 6.34 9.31
CA ILE A 94 1.92 5.13 8.97
C ILE A 94 2.98 5.43 7.90
N LYS A 95 2.61 6.16 6.85
CA LYS A 95 3.51 6.53 5.75
C LYS A 95 4.65 7.44 6.22
N HIS A 96 4.40 8.32 7.18
CA HIS A 96 5.40 9.24 7.73
C HIS A 96 6.35 8.58 8.71
N GLU A 97 5.94 7.49 9.36
CA GLU A 97 6.82 6.70 10.24
C GLU A 97 7.99 6.05 9.48
N LEU A 98 7.74 5.69 8.22
CA LEU A 98 8.70 4.94 7.41
C LEU A 98 9.76 5.86 6.81
N SER A 99 11.03 5.53 7.03
CA SER A 99 12.17 6.17 6.39
C SER A 99 12.19 5.90 4.87
N LYS A 100 13.07 6.58 4.14
CA LYS A 100 13.24 6.32 2.70
C LYS A 100 13.73 4.89 2.47
N GLU A 101 14.71 4.44 3.26
CA GLU A 101 15.30 3.10 3.21
C GLU A 101 14.25 2.01 3.46
N GLU A 102 13.38 2.22 4.46
CA GLU A 102 12.31 1.30 4.80
C GLU A 102 11.24 1.21 3.70
N LYS A 103 10.89 2.36 3.10
CA LYS A 103 10.00 2.41 1.93
C LYS A 103 10.59 1.70 0.72
N ASP A 104 11.87 1.95 0.43
CA ASP A 104 12.60 1.30 -0.66
C ASP A 104 12.65 -0.23 -0.44
N TYR A 105 12.84 -0.67 0.80
CA TYR A 105 12.85 -2.09 1.18
C TYR A 105 11.48 -2.76 0.96
N ILE A 106 10.39 -2.13 1.43
CA ILE A 106 9.03 -2.63 1.22
C ILE A 106 8.71 -2.70 -0.28
N GLU A 107 9.07 -1.66 -1.05
CA GLU A 107 8.88 -1.65 -2.49
C GLU A 107 9.71 -2.75 -3.19
N TYR A 108 10.94 -2.98 -2.75
CA TYR A 108 11.81 -4.03 -3.27
C TYR A 108 11.21 -5.42 -3.04
N ARG A 109 10.79 -5.72 -1.80
CA ARG A 109 10.14 -7.00 -1.45
C ARG A 109 8.86 -7.22 -2.25
N ARG A 110 7.98 -6.20 -2.32
CA ARG A 110 6.78 -6.22 -3.18
C ARG A 110 7.11 -6.56 -4.64
N HIS A 111 8.14 -5.95 -5.21
CA HIS A 111 8.53 -6.25 -6.60
C HIS A 111 9.12 -7.64 -6.77
N GLY A 112 9.91 -8.12 -5.82
CA GLY A 112 10.49 -9.48 -5.83
C GLY A 112 9.41 -10.57 -5.83
N VAL A 113 8.29 -10.34 -5.15
CA VAL A 113 7.16 -11.30 -5.09
C VAL A 113 6.28 -11.22 -6.33
N CYS A 114 6.00 -10.01 -6.82
CA CYS A 114 5.10 -9.83 -7.97
C CYS A 114 5.78 -10.09 -9.33
N HIS A 115 7.11 -10.02 -9.41
CA HIS A 115 7.86 -10.16 -10.66
C HIS A 115 8.99 -11.17 -10.47
N ILE A 116 8.69 -12.43 -10.80
CA ILE A 116 9.60 -13.57 -10.56
C ILE A 116 10.90 -13.46 -11.41
N PHE A 117 10.90 -12.75 -12.54
CA PHE A 117 12.03 -12.77 -13.49
C PHE A 117 12.58 -11.43 -13.99
N GLN A 118 11.99 -10.28 -13.64
CA GLN A 118 12.52 -8.96 -14.03
C GLN A 118 12.08 -7.89 -13.02
N ASN A 119 12.63 -7.95 -11.83
CA ASN A 119 12.53 -6.85 -10.90
C ASN A 119 13.47 -5.75 -11.42
N GLY A 120 12.94 -4.57 -11.74
CA GLY A 120 13.70 -3.47 -12.35
C GLY A 120 14.80 -2.84 -11.49
N TYR A 121 15.38 -3.64 -10.57
CA TYR A 121 16.53 -3.49 -9.69
C TYR A 121 17.79 -4.19 -10.23
N GLU A 122 17.66 -5.02 -11.28
CA GLU A 122 18.80 -5.65 -11.94
C GLU A 122 19.62 -4.67 -12.78
N HIS A 123 20.95 -4.81 -12.73
CA HIS A 123 21.87 -4.02 -13.56
C HIS A 123 21.90 -4.49 -15.02
N ILE A 124 21.70 -5.78 -15.28
CA ILE A 124 21.77 -6.39 -16.60
C ILE A 124 20.44 -7.06 -16.88
N GLN A 125 19.76 -6.64 -17.95
CA GLN A 125 18.51 -7.27 -18.40
C GLN A 125 18.79 -8.46 -19.32
N GLU A 126 17.79 -9.31 -19.58
CA GLU A 126 17.88 -10.48 -20.47
C GLU A 126 18.36 -10.16 -21.90
N ASN A 127 18.29 -8.89 -22.33
CA ASN A 127 18.81 -8.40 -23.61
C ASN A 127 20.21 -7.76 -23.51
N LEU A 128 20.94 -7.99 -22.42
CA LEU A 128 22.27 -7.43 -22.11
C LEU A 128 22.31 -5.90 -22.02
N LYS A 129 21.15 -5.22 -21.92
CA LYS A 129 21.13 -3.78 -21.67
C LYS A 129 21.49 -3.51 -20.21
N ILE A 130 22.47 -2.64 -20.02
CA ILE A 130 22.85 -2.16 -18.70
C ILE A 130 21.86 -1.07 -18.27
N LYS A 131 21.09 -1.35 -17.22
CA LYS A 131 20.24 -0.35 -16.57
C LYS A 131 21.02 0.27 -15.41
N ARG A 132 21.15 1.59 -15.43
CA ARG A 132 21.80 2.35 -14.34
C ARG A 132 20.83 3.19 -13.52
N ILE A 133 19.68 3.56 -14.07
CA ILE A 133 18.74 4.47 -13.43
C ILE A 133 17.37 3.80 -13.21
N ARG A 134 16.79 3.98 -12.02
CA ARG A 134 15.41 3.62 -11.66
C ARG A 134 14.79 4.81 -10.90
N LYS A 135 13.63 5.29 -11.35
CA LYS A 135 12.91 6.43 -10.74
C LYS A 135 13.84 7.62 -10.49
N ASP A 136 14.60 7.99 -11.52
CA ASP A 136 15.56 9.10 -11.49
C ASP A 136 16.73 8.94 -10.50
N GLU A 137 16.95 7.73 -9.98
CA GLU A 137 18.03 7.41 -9.05
C GLU A 137 18.93 6.29 -9.56
N ASP A 138 20.22 6.34 -9.24
CA ASP A 138 21.18 5.30 -9.60
C ASP A 138 20.86 3.98 -8.87
N LEU A 139 20.76 2.90 -9.62
CA LEU A 139 20.53 1.55 -9.12
C LEU A 139 21.61 1.10 -8.13
N HIS A 140 22.85 1.55 -8.31
CA HIS A 140 23.92 1.29 -7.36
C HIS A 140 23.59 1.85 -5.97
N ASN A 141 23.05 3.07 -5.90
CA ASN A 141 22.68 3.72 -4.64
C ASN A 141 21.49 3.02 -3.98
N ILE A 142 20.49 2.62 -4.77
CA ILE A 142 19.35 1.83 -4.28
C ILE A 142 19.83 0.50 -3.70
N ASN A 143 20.66 -0.24 -4.46
CA ASN A 143 21.21 -1.52 -4.03
C ASN A 143 22.12 -1.39 -2.80
N ALA A 144 22.88 -0.29 -2.70
CA ALA A 144 23.68 0.00 -1.52
C ALA A 144 22.80 0.22 -0.27
N ARG A 145 21.70 0.99 -0.38
CA ARG A 145 20.75 1.18 0.74
C ARG A 145 20.07 -0.12 1.15
N LEU A 146 19.64 -0.94 0.18
CA LEU A 146 19.02 -2.24 0.46
C LEU A 146 20.00 -3.20 1.17
N LYS A 147 21.26 -3.23 0.76
CA LYS A 147 22.30 -3.99 1.47
C LYS A 147 22.54 -3.43 2.88
N GLN A 148 22.55 -2.11 3.02
CA GLN A 148 22.78 -1.45 4.29
C GLN A 148 21.67 -1.78 5.31
N ILE A 149 20.39 -1.70 4.93
CA ILE A 149 19.29 -2.05 5.86
C ILE A 149 19.38 -3.52 6.28
N ILE A 150 19.61 -4.45 5.34
CA ILE A 150 19.77 -5.88 5.68
C ILE A 150 20.97 -6.10 6.60
N THR A 151 22.10 -5.45 6.33
CA THR A 151 23.32 -5.56 7.14
C THR A 151 23.11 -5.00 8.55
N ASN A 152 22.45 -3.85 8.68
CA ASN A 152 22.16 -3.22 9.98
C ASN A 152 21.27 -4.08 10.86
N HIS A 153 20.36 -4.85 10.26
CA HIS A 153 19.46 -5.75 11.00
C HIS A 153 19.94 -7.22 11.02
N GLY A 154 20.99 -7.56 10.27
CA GLY A 154 21.61 -8.88 10.20
C GLY A 154 20.91 -9.91 9.29
N SER A 155 19.62 -9.73 8.97
CA SER A 155 18.88 -10.57 8.03
C SER A 155 17.59 -9.91 7.57
N ASP A 156 17.02 -10.36 6.44
CA ASP A 156 15.70 -9.93 5.98
C ASP A 156 14.60 -10.15 7.02
N LYS A 157 14.62 -11.31 7.69
CA LYS A 157 13.68 -11.63 8.77
C LYS A 157 13.75 -10.59 9.91
N ASN A 158 14.94 -10.13 10.26
CA ASN A 158 15.10 -9.13 11.32
C ASN A 158 14.64 -7.73 10.87
N VAL A 159 14.79 -7.40 9.59
CA VAL A 159 14.16 -6.19 9.01
C VAL A 159 12.64 -6.30 9.11
N ASP A 160 12.07 -7.47 8.78
CA ASP A 160 10.63 -7.72 8.86
C ASP A 160 10.10 -7.58 10.29
N ILE A 161 10.76 -8.19 11.27
CA ILE A 161 10.42 -8.05 12.70
C ILE A 161 10.47 -6.58 13.14
N PHE A 162 11.52 -5.86 12.74
CA PHE A 162 11.68 -4.45 13.07
C PHE A 162 10.56 -3.60 12.47
N LEU A 163 10.26 -3.75 11.18
CA LEU A 163 9.18 -3.01 10.51
C LEU A 163 7.82 -3.35 11.13
N ASN A 164 7.55 -4.62 11.42
CA ASN A 164 6.32 -5.03 12.08
C ASN A 164 6.18 -4.40 13.46
N SER A 165 7.26 -4.30 14.24
CA SER A 165 7.22 -3.66 15.57
C SER A 165 6.83 -2.18 15.51
N LYS A 166 7.14 -1.47 14.41
CA LYS A 166 6.72 -0.08 14.16
C LYS A 166 5.29 0.00 13.65
N LEU A 167 4.92 -0.87 12.72
CA LEU A 167 3.69 -0.77 11.94
C LEU A 167 2.47 -1.37 12.65
N GLN A 168 2.64 -2.51 13.33
CA GLN A 168 1.53 -3.25 13.94
C GLN A 168 0.72 -2.41 14.94
N PRO A 169 1.34 -1.70 15.89
CA PRO A 169 0.57 -0.89 16.85
C PRO A 169 -0.26 0.19 16.16
N LYS A 170 0.27 0.82 15.10
CA LYS A 170 -0.42 1.87 14.36
C LYS A 170 -1.58 1.30 13.54
N LEU A 171 -1.39 0.16 12.89
CA LEU A 171 -2.45 -0.52 12.13
C LEU A 171 -3.56 -1.04 13.04
N ILE A 172 -3.23 -1.55 14.24
CA ILE A 172 -4.22 -1.94 15.25
C ILE A 172 -5.01 -0.71 15.72
N ASN A 173 -4.32 0.37 16.07
CA ASN A 173 -4.98 1.61 16.49
C ASN A 173 -5.89 2.16 15.39
N LEU A 174 -5.41 2.20 14.14
CA LEU A 174 -6.21 2.62 12.99
C LEU A 174 -7.47 1.75 12.84
N TYR A 175 -7.33 0.43 12.89
CA TYR A 175 -8.47 -0.49 12.83
C TYR A 175 -9.50 -0.18 13.93
N ILE A 176 -9.05 -0.03 15.18
CA ILE A 176 -9.93 0.29 16.32
C ILE A 176 -10.65 1.62 16.10
N ARG A 177 -9.95 2.68 15.64
CA ARG A 177 -10.58 3.98 15.33
C ARG A 177 -11.68 3.82 14.28
N LEU A 178 -11.38 3.11 13.19
CA LEU A 178 -12.31 2.93 12.07
C LEU A 178 -13.53 2.09 12.47
N THR A 179 -13.34 1.03 13.24
CA THR A 179 -14.44 0.18 13.74
C THR A 179 -15.37 0.97 14.66
N LYS A 180 -14.82 1.77 15.59
CA LYS A 180 -15.63 2.64 16.45
C LYS A 180 -16.53 3.59 15.67
N ILE A 181 -16.02 4.17 14.58
CA ILE A 181 -16.80 5.07 13.71
C ILE A 181 -17.87 4.27 12.93
N TYR A 182 -17.51 3.08 12.45
CA TYR A 182 -18.45 2.21 11.76
C TYR A 182 -19.62 1.79 12.65
N ASP A 183 -19.37 1.46 13.91
CA ASP A 183 -20.37 0.98 14.86
C ASP A 183 -21.33 2.09 15.34
N LYS A 184 -20.96 3.38 15.25
CA LYS A 184 -21.89 4.51 15.49
C LYS A 184 -23.12 4.50 14.57
N LYS A 185 -23.08 3.73 13.49
CA LYS A 185 -24.12 3.65 12.46
C LYS A 185 -25.22 2.64 12.80
N ILE A 186 -25.04 1.83 13.86
CA ILE A 186 -26.02 0.87 14.39
C ILE A 186 -26.88 1.55 15.46
#